data_AF-A0AAE5QUB3-F1
#
_entry.id   AF-A0AAE5QUB3-F1
#
_cell.length_a   1.000
_cell.length_b   1.000
_cell.length_c   1.000
_cell.angle_alpha   90.00
_cell.angle_beta   90.00
_cell.angle_gamma   90.00
#
_symmetry.space_group_name_H-M   'P 1'
#
loop_
_entity.id
_entity.type
_entity.pdbx_description
1 polymer ?
#
loop_
_entity_poly.entity_id
_entity_poly.type
_entity_poly.pdbx_seq_one_letter_code
_entity_poly.pdbx_strand_id
1 'polypeptide(L)'
;MNIMNKTLNSESVSIEIPIQTIMNAIHSFSQDNQLNQLQLVILTKEQYDESQNSEKSVQMNMLELQEEMQRDRSWIIKHLFQDEYFRRKIAKFSQFPINDSGKYLFHRKSMLKFLNDYAEEIVERSNNTIRIEKNRNQSMKPRKRGRA
;
A
#
# COMPACT_ATOMS: atom_id res chain seq x y z
N MET A 1 18.96 -30.12 -4.59
CA MET A 1 18.70 -28.82 -3.95
C MET A 1 17.23 -28.49 -4.12
N ASN A 2 16.42 -28.59 -3.06
CA ASN A 2 15.03 -28.14 -3.08
C ASN A 2 14.95 -26.81 -2.34
N ILE A 3 14.69 -25.73 -3.07
CA ILE A 3 14.37 -24.43 -2.50
C ILE A 3 12.87 -24.45 -2.21
N MET A 4 12.51 -24.70 -0.95
CA MET A 4 11.14 -24.51 -0.47
C MET A 4 10.91 -23.01 -0.26
N ASN A 5 10.04 -22.44 -1.10
CA ASN A 5 9.44 -21.13 -0.89
C ASN A 5 8.70 -21.11 0.45
N LYS A 6 9.20 -20.34 1.41
CA LYS A 6 8.52 -20.06 2.66
C LYS A 6 8.14 -18.57 2.68
N THR A 7 6.86 -18.33 2.40
CA THR A 7 6.01 -17.25 2.91
C THR A 7 6.72 -16.06 3.54
N LEU A 8 6.75 -14.94 2.82
CA LEU A 8 7.11 -13.61 3.32
C LEU A 8 6.00 -13.11 4.27
N ASN A 9 6.15 -13.41 5.56
CA ASN A 9 5.59 -12.55 6.60
C ASN A 9 6.53 -11.35 6.70
N SER A 10 6.08 -10.18 6.27
CA SER A 10 6.83 -8.92 6.44
C SER A 10 6.73 -8.44 7.88
N GLU A 11 7.30 -9.20 8.80
CA GLU A 11 7.73 -8.66 10.10
C GLU A 11 8.98 -7.83 9.84
N SER A 12 9.00 -6.58 10.30
CA SER A 12 10.17 -5.72 10.18
C SER A 12 11.29 -6.30 11.04
N VAL A 13 12.27 -6.92 10.38
CA VAL A 13 13.45 -7.48 11.06
C VAL A 13 14.39 -6.33 11.39
N SER A 14 14.51 -6.01 12.68
CA SER A 14 15.57 -5.12 13.17
C SER A 14 16.87 -5.93 13.25
N ILE A 15 17.84 -5.60 12.39
CA ILE A 15 19.14 -6.27 12.37
C ILE A 15 20.15 -5.33 13.03
N GLU A 16 20.68 -5.76 14.18
CA GLU A 16 21.79 -5.08 14.82
C GLU A 16 23.10 -5.52 14.14
N ILE A 17 23.69 -4.62 13.36
CA ILE A 17 24.98 -4.86 12.72
C ILE A 17 26.03 -4.06 13.49
N PRO A 18 27.03 -4.73 14.09
CA PRO A 18 28.11 -4.04 14.77
C PRO A 18 28.94 -3.20 13.79
N ILE A 19 29.32 -1.98 14.18
CA ILE A 19 30.02 -1.01 13.32
C ILE A 19 31.33 -1.60 12.76
N GLN A 20 32.06 -2.37 13.56
CA GLN A 20 33.29 -3.04 13.14
C GLN A 20 33.10 -4.01 11.98
N THR A 21 31.93 -4.64 11.85
CA THR A 21 31.63 -5.54 10.73
C THR A 21 31.52 -4.76 9.43
N ILE A 22 30.93 -3.57 9.47
CA ILE A 22 30.84 -2.64 8.34
C ILE A 22 32.24 -2.14 7.97
N MET A 23 33.02 -1.73 8.97
CA MET A 23 34.40 -1.26 8.77
C MET A 23 35.29 -2.34 8.14
N ASN A 24 35.19 -3.58 8.62
CA ASN A 24 35.96 -4.71 8.08
C ASN A 24 35.54 -5.05 6.65
N ALA A 25 34.24 -4.97 6.32
CA ALA A 25 33.76 -5.15 4.95
C ALA A 25 34.37 -4.08 4.03
N ILE A 26 34.32 -2.80 4.42
CA ILE A 26 34.92 -1.69 3.67
C ILE A 26 36.42 -1.91 3.44
N HIS A 27 37.15 -2.32 4.48
CA HIS A 27 38.58 -2.60 4.37
C HIS A 27 38.89 -3.82 3.49
N SER A 28 38.05 -4.86 3.51
CA SER A 28 38.20 -6.03 2.62
C SER A 28 37.91 -5.70 1.15
N PHE A 29 36.95 -4.80 0.87
CA PHE A 29 36.69 -4.31 -0.49
C PHE A 29 37.75 -3.30 -0.98
N SER A 30 38.53 -2.69 -0.07
CA SER A 30 39.57 -1.72 -0.41
C SER A 30 40.83 -2.32 -1.03
N GLN A 31 40.96 -3.64 -1.07
CA GLN A 31 42.06 -4.30 -1.78
C GLN A 31 41.83 -4.35 -3.31
N ASP A 32 40.59 -4.19 -3.76
CA ASP A 32 40.25 -4.06 -5.18
C ASP A 32 40.19 -2.57 -5.55
N ASN A 33 41.06 -2.17 -6.46
CA ASN A 33 41.46 -0.79 -6.79
C ASN A 33 40.38 0.05 -7.50
N GLN A 34 39.11 0.01 -7.05
CA GLN A 34 37.96 0.75 -7.61
C GLN A 34 37.16 1.57 -6.57
N LEU A 35 37.76 1.97 -5.43
CA LEU A 35 37.01 2.59 -4.31
C LEU A 35 36.98 4.13 -4.22
N ASN A 36 37.43 4.88 -5.22
CA ASN A 36 37.35 6.35 -5.14
C ASN A 36 35.93 6.94 -5.30
N GLN A 37 34.85 6.15 -5.26
CA GLN A 37 33.49 6.62 -5.54
C GLN A 37 32.39 6.15 -4.59
N LEU A 38 32.68 5.29 -3.60
CA LEU A 38 31.65 4.85 -2.65
C LEU A 38 31.69 5.71 -1.38
N GLN A 39 30.76 6.66 -1.30
CA GLN A 39 30.51 7.47 -0.11
C GLN A 39 29.40 6.85 0.72
N LEU A 40 29.70 6.48 1.97
CA LEU A 40 28.68 6.05 2.93
C LEU A 40 27.90 7.28 3.42
N VAL A 41 26.60 7.30 3.15
CA VAL A 41 25.69 8.34 3.65
C VAL A 41 24.76 7.71 4.68
N ILE A 42 24.82 8.15 5.93
CA ILE A 42 23.92 7.73 7.00
C ILE A 42 22.77 8.74 7.06
N LEU A 43 21.54 8.27 6.82
CA LEU A 43 20.32 9.07 6.92
C LEU A 43 19.53 8.70 8.17
N THR A 44 18.90 9.69 8.78
CA THR A 44 17.82 9.43 9.74
C THR A 44 16.59 8.88 9.01
N LYS A 45 15.68 8.22 9.74
CA LYS A 45 14.45 7.68 9.17
C LYS A 45 13.62 8.76 8.45
N GLU A 46 13.50 9.93 9.04
CA GLU A 46 12.77 11.06 8.45
C GLU A 46 13.40 11.52 7.12
N GLN A 47 14.72 11.64 7.07
CA GLN A 47 15.44 12.01 5.84
C GLN A 47 15.35 10.92 4.76
N TYR A 48 15.35 9.65 5.16
CA TYR A 48 15.12 8.54 4.24
C TYR A 48 13.70 8.63 3.65
N ASP A 49 12.68 8.79 4.49
CA ASP A 49 11.29 8.90 4.05
C ASP A 49 11.06 10.13 3.15
N GLU A 50 11.72 11.26 3.43
CA GLU A 50 11.71 12.46 2.58
C GLU A 50 12.38 12.24 1.22
N SER A 51 13.56 11.60 1.18
CA SER A 51 14.26 11.30 -0.07
C SER A 51 13.46 10.33 -0.94
N GLN A 52 12.86 9.30 -0.35
CA GLN A 52 11.97 8.37 -1.04
C GLN A 52 10.69 9.07 -1.56
N ASN A 53 10.19 10.08 -0.87
CA ASN A 53 9.06 10.88 -1.35
C ASN A 53 9.44 11.83 -2.48
N SER A 54 10.69 12.30 -2.54
CA SER A 54 11.18 13.20 -3.59
C SER A 54 11.36 12.51 -4.95
N GLU A 55 11.68 11.20 -4.95
CA GLU A 55 11.85 10.40 -6.17
C GLU A 55 10.52 9.92 -6.76
N LYS A 56 9.46 9.89 -5.95
CA LYS A 56 8.16 9.38 -6.36
C LYS A 56 7.45 10.36 -7.28
N SER A 57 6.86 9.83 -8.35
CA SER A 57 6.01 10.60 -9.26
C SER A 57 4.91 11.37 -8.51
N VAL A 58 4.66 12.60 -8.96
CA VAL A 58 3.55 13.46 -8.50
C VAL A 58 2.21 12.75 -8.62
N GLN A 59 2.07 11.88 -9.62
CA GLN A 59 0.90 11.04 -9.81
C GLN A 59 1.16 9.63 -9.28
N MET A 60 0.17 9.06 -8.61
CA MET A 60 0.13 7.65 -8.25
C MET A 60 -1.00 6.93 -8.98
N ASN A 61 -0.79 5.64 -9.25
CA ASN A 61 -1.75 4.78 -9.95
C ASN A 61 -2.50 3.85 -8.97
N MET A 62 -3.40 3.01 -9.50
CA MET A 62 -4.17 2.08 -8.68
C MET A 62 -3.33 1.04 -7.93
N LEU A 63 -2.25 0.53 -8.53
CA LEU A 63 -1.39 -0.46 -7.88
C LEU A 63 -0.69 0.17 -6.67
N GLU A 64 -0.17 1.37 -6.81
CA GLU A 64 0.46 2.10 -5.70
C GLU A 64 -0.55 2.43 -4.60
N LEU A 65 -1.81 2.71 -4.96
CA LEU A 65 -2.88 2.91 -3.97
C LEU A 65 -3.21 1.60 -3.23
N GLN A 66 -3.19 0.46 -3.93
CA GLN A 66 -3.38 -0.85 -3.32
C GLN A 66 -2.26 -1.19 -2.33
N GLU A 67 -1.01 -0.87 -2.69
CA GLU A 67 0.16 -1.05 -1.82
C GLU A 67 0.06 -0.18 -0.58
N GLU A 68 -0.26 1.12 -0.75
CA GLU A 68 -0.39 2.07 0.36
C GLU A 68 -1.49 1.65 1.35
N MET A 69 -2.65 1.23 0.84
CA MET A 69 -3.77 0.82 1.69
C MET A 69 -3.67 -0.62 2.19
N GLN A 70 -2.77 -1.43 1.62
CA GLN A 70 -2.73 -2.88 1.81
C GLN A 70 -4.11 -3.53 1.53
N ARG A 71 -4.78 -3.08 0.47
CA ARG A 71 -6.11 -3.56 0.05
C ARG A 71 -6.13 -3.91 -1.42
N ASP A 72 -6.98 -4.85 -1.79
CA ASP A 72 -7.15 -5.22 -3.19
C ASP A 72 -7.97 -4.17 -3.96
N ARG A 73 -7.83 -4.21 -5.28
CA ARG A 73 -8.51 -3.30 -6.21
C ARG A 73 -10.03 -3.27 -6.00
N SER A 74 -10.65 -4.44 -5.83
CA SER A 74 -12.11 -4.56 -5.73
C SER A 74 -12.61 -3.92 -4.44
N TRP A 75 -11.89 -4.11 -3.34
CA TRP A 75 -12.19 -3.45 -2.07
C TRP A 75 -12.15 -1.92 -2.19
N ILE A 76 -11.10 -1.37 -2.82
CA ILE A 76 -10.97 0.09 -3.01
C ILE A 76 -12.11 0.64 -3.87
N ILE A 77 -12.40 -0.02 -4.99
CA ILE A 77 -13.50 0.41 -5.87
C ILE A 77 -14.81 0.43 -5.07
N LYS A 78 -15.10 -0.64 -4.34
CA LYS A 78 -16.36 -0.79 -3.61
C LYS A 78 -16.52 0.19 -2.45
N HIS A 79 -15.48 0.39 -1.66
CA HIS A 79 -15.58 1.14 -0.40
C HIS A 79 -15.13 2.61 -0.52
N LEU A 80 -14.37 2.98 -1.55
CA LEU A 80 -13.97 4.37 -1.79
C LEU A 80 -14.62 4.96 -3.04
N PHE A 81 -14.63 4.24 -4.17
CA PHE A 81 -15.04 4.85 -5.45
C PHE A 81 -16.53 4.69 -5.74
N GLN A 82 -17.17 3.66 -5.22
CA GLN A 82 -18.62 3.47 -5.28
C GLN A 82 -19.35 4.16 -4.13
N ASP A 83 -18.68 4.45 -3.01
CA ASP A 83 -19.22 5.35 -2.00
C ASP A 83 -19.19 6.80 -2.53
N GLU A 84 -20.36 7.35 -2.83
CA GLU A 84 -20.52 8.70 -3.38
C GLU A 84 -19.89 9.78 -2.47
N TYR A 85 -19.89 9.57 -1.16
CA TYR A 85 -19.32 10.50 -0.20
C TYR A 85 -17.80 10.65 -0.42
N PHE A 86 -17.08 9.52 -0.52
CA PHE A 86 -15.65 9.52 -0.76
C PHE A 86 -15.32 9.84 -2.21
N ARG A 87 -16.07 9.30 -3.18
CA ARG A 87 -15.87 9.54 -4.61
C ARG A 87 -15.81 11.03 -4.94
N ARG A 88 -16.75 11.84 -4.40
CA ARG A 88 -16.78 13.30 -4.64
C ARG A 88 -15.56 14.03 -4.08
N LYS A 89 -14.98 13.56 -2.97
CA LYS A 89 -13.78 14.15 -2.38
C LYS A 89 -12.55 13.80 -3.21
N ILE A 90 -12.43 12.52 -3.59
CA ILE A 90 -11.33 11.97 -4.37
C ILE A 90 -11.31 12.57 -5.78
N ALA A 91 -12.47 12.74 -6.42
CA ALA A 91 -12.61 13.27 -7.78
C ALA A 91 -11.93 14.62 -8.01
N LYS A 92 -11.76 15.45 -6.96
CA LYS A 92 -11.13 16.77 -7.04
C LYS A 92 -9.65 16.72 -7.44
N PHE A 93 -8.99 15.60 -7.22
CA PHE A 93 -7.55 15.44 -7.45
C PHE A 93 -7.22 14.13 -8.19
N SER A 94 -8.22 13.56 -8.86
CA SER A 94 -8.15 12.22 -9.44
C SER A 94 -8.74 12.19 -10.83
N GLN A 95 -8.12 11.41 -11.71
CA GLN A 95 -8.65 11.05 -13.01
C GLN A 95 -9.15 9.60 -12.96
N PHE A 96 -10.46 9.45 -13.00
CA PHE A 96 -11.12 8.16 -13.12
C PHE A 96 -11.07 7.66 -14.57
N PRO A 97 -11.01 6.34 -14.78
CA PRO A 97 -11.10 5.78 -16.11
C PRO A 97 -12.44 6.15 -16.75
N ILE A 98 -12.38 6.63 -18.00
CA ILE A 98 -13.59 7.00 -18.78
C ILE A 98 -14.31 5.72 -19.25
N ASN A 99 -13.54 4.65 -19.50
CA ASN A 99 -14.01 3.35 -20.01
C ASN A 99 -13.35 2.20 -19.22
N ASP A 100 -13.78 0.95 -19.41
CA ASP A 100 -13.20 -0.24 -18.76
C ASP A 100 -11.68 -0.42 -18.98
N SER A 101 -11.13 0.22 -20.00
CA SER A 101 -9.70 0.22 -20.37
C SER A 101 -8.91 1.45 -19.90
N GLY A 102 -9.55 2.39 -19.19
CA GLY A 102 -8.88 3.58 -18.67
C GLY A 102 -7.96 3.29 -17.48
N LYS A 103 -6.98 4.16 -17.24
CA LYS A 103 -6.11 4.11 -16.06
C LYS A 103 -6.62 5.05 -14.98
N TYR A 104 -6.52 4.60 -13.74
CA TYR A 104 -6.70 5.48 -12.58
C TYR A 104 -5.42 6.27 -12.36
N LEU A 105 -5.55 7.59 -12.20
CA LEU A 105 -4.46 8.47 -11.82
C LEU A 105 -4.92 9.36 -10.67
N PHE A 106 -4.07 9.50 -9.66
CA PHE A 106 -4.36 10.28 -8.47
C PHE A 106 -3.19 11.21 -8.18
N HIS A 107 -3.46 12.45 -7.78
CA HIS A 107 -2.39 13.29 -7.24
C HIS A 107 -1.90 12.71 -5.91
N ARG A 108 -0.65 12.23 -5.87
CA ARG A 108 -0.11 11.42 -4.76
C ARG A 108 -0.29 12.11 -3.41
N LYS A 109 0.22 13.34 -3.26
CA LYS A 109 0.16 14.09 -2.00
C LYS A 109 -1.28 14.28 -1.51
N SER A 110 -2.21 14.48 -2.42
CA SER A 110 -3.62 14.73 -2.09
C SER A 110 -4.32 13.43 -1.69
N MET A 111 -4.01 12.33 -2.38
CA MET A 111 -4.52 11.01 -2.05
C MET A 111 -4.00 10.53 -0.69
N LEU A 112 -2.70 10.61 -0.44
CA LEU A 112 -2.11 10.23 0.86
C LEU A 112 -2.70 11.06 2.00
N LYS A 113 -2.83 12.38 1.80
CA LYS A 113 -3.49 13.24 2.78
C LYS A 113 -4.94 12.81 3.00
N PHE A 114 -5.69 12.54 1.94
CA PHE A 114 -7.07 12.06 2.05
C PHE A 114 -7.15 10.74 2.83
N LEU A 115 -6.26 9.78 2.57
CA LEU A 115 -6.24 8.51 3.30
C LEU A 115 -5.99 8.71 4.78
N ASN A 116 -5.10 9.63 5.15
CA ASN A 116 -4.81 9.97 6.54
C ASN A 116 -5.99 10.70 7.21
N ASP A 117 -6.51 11.74 6.56
CA ASP A 117 -7.60 12.58 7.09
C ASP A 117 -8.90 11.78 7.31
N TYR A 118 -9.15 10.73 6.53
CA TYR A 118 -10.40 9.95 6.56
C TYR A 118 -10.19 8.48 6.98
N ALA A 119 -9.04 8.13 7.58
CA ALA A 119 -8.69 6.75 7.91
C ALA A 119 -9.78 6.04 8.74
N GLU A 120 -10.24 6.68 9.81
CA GLU A 120 -11.27 6.13 10.70
C GLU A 120 -12.62 5.96 9.99
N GLU A 121 -13.08 6.98 9.27
CA GLU A 121 -14.34 6.95 8.53
C GLU A 121 -14.36 5.86 7.44
N ILE A 122 -13.23 5.65 6.75
CA ILE A 122 -13.09 4.60 5.73
C ILE A 122 -13.27 3.22 6.38
N VAL A 123 -12.67 2.99 7.55
CA VAL A 123 -12.81 1.72 8.28
C VAL A 123 -14.23 1.53 8.80
N GLU A 124 -14.84 2.56 9.39
CA GLU A 124 -16.20 2.46 9.93
C GLU A 124 -17.23 2.16 8.83
N ARG A 125 -17.18 2.91 7.73
CA ARG A 125 -18.13 2.77 6.62
C ARG A 125 -17.94 1.44 5.89
N SER A 126 -16.71 1.00 5.67
CA SER A 126 -16.45 -0.30 5.03
C SER A 126 -16.98 -1.47 5.87
N ASN A 127 -16.81 -1.43 7.19
CA ASN A 127 -17.38 -2.42 8.11
C ASN A 127 -18.92 -2.40 8.11
N ASN A 128 -19.52 -1.22 8.04
CA ASN A 128 -20.97 -1.09 7.97
C ASN A 128 -21.53 -1.66 6.65
N THR A 129 -20.87 -1.40 5.52
CA THR A 129 -21.23 -2.01 4.22
C THR A 129 -21.18 -3.54 4.29
N ILE A 130 -20.12 -4.11 4.90
CA ILE A 130 -19.98 -5.57 5.06
C ILE A 130 -21.12 -6.15 5.91
N ARG A 131 -21.56 -5.47 6.97
CA ARG A 131 -22.68 -5.91 7.82
C ARG A 131 -24.00 -5.94 7.06
N ILE A 132 -24.30 -4.88 6.29
CA ILE A 132 -25.53 -4.79 5.48
C ILE A 132 -25.59 -5.92 4.44
N GLU A 133 -24.47 -6.23 3.79
CA GLU A 133 -24.41 -7.30 2.79
C GLU A 133 -24.57 -8.69 3.41
N LYS A 134 -23.92 -8.96 4.55
CA LYS A 134 -24.12 -10.22 5.29
C LYS A 134 -25.60 -10.42 5.65
N ASN A 135 -26.27 -9.37 6.10
CA ASN A 135 -27.69 -9.41 6.46
C ASN A 135 -28.58 -9.67 5.22
N ARG A 136 -28.29 -9.01 4.08
CA ARG A 136 -29.01 -9.26 2.81
C ARG A 136 -28.83 -10.70 2.33
N ASN A 137 -27.62 -11.23 2.35
CA ASN A 137 -27.31 -12.59 1.88
C ASN A 137 -27.90 -13.67 2.79
N GLN A 138 -28.06 -13.40 4.10
CA GLN A 138 -28.77 -14.30 5.01
C GLN A 138 -30.28 -14.31 4.77
N SER A 139 -30.87 -13.16 4.43
CA SER A 139 -32.30 -13.05 4.12
C SER A 139 -32.70 -13.76 2.82
N MET A 140 -31.76 -14.00 1.89
CA MET A 140 -32.02 -14.66 0.60
C MET A 140 -31.76 -16.18 0.60
N LYS A 141 -31.37 -16.78 1.74
CA LYS A 141 -31.22 -18.24 1.77
C LYS A 141 -32.59 -18.92 1.61
N PRO A 142 -32.77 -19.83 0.63
CA PRO A 142 -34.04 -20.51 0.46
C PRO A 142 -34.33 -21.34 1.72
N ARG A 143 -35.50 -21.13 2.32
CA ARG A 143 -36.02 -22.01 3.37
C ARG A 143 -36.09 -23.42 2.78
N LYS A 144 -35.24 -24.33 3.24
CA LYS A 144 -35.33 -25.76 2.90
C LYS A 144 -36.76 -26.19 3.22
N ARG A 145 -37.58 -26.41 2.19
CA ARG A 145 -38.89 -27.03 2.36
C ARG A 145 -38.61 -28.44 2.88
N GLY A 146 -39.01 -28.70 4.11
CA GLY A 146 -38.97 -30.05 4.68
C GLY A 146 -39.68 -31.00 3.72
N ARG A 147 -39.01 -32.11 3.39
CA ARG A 147 -39.65 -33.23 2.70
C ARG A 147 -40.74 -33.75 3.65
N ALA A 148 -41.99 -33.62 3.23
CA ALA A 148 -43.12 -34.32 3.82
C ALA A 148 -42.99 -35.82 3.58
#